data_AF-A0A481ZLY9-F1
#
_entry.id   AF-A0A481ZLY9-F1
#
_cell.length_a   1.000
_cell.length_b   1.000
_cell.length_c   1.000
_cell.angle_alpha   90.00
_cell.angle_beta   90.00
_cell.angle_gamma   90.00
#
_symmetry.space_group_name_H-M   'P 1'
#
loop_
_entity.id
_entity.type
_entity.pdbx_description
1 polymer ?
#
loop_
_entity_poly.entity_id
_entity_poly.type
_entity_poly.pdbx_seq_one_letter_code
_entity_poly.pdbx_strand_id
1 'polypeptide(L)'
;MIHYCFIIPALAIKLEYPNKLYKNSINFKQLSRVYISTTAFKLSPNSKKSVNVSSSVDIVLWGSNLGLTLGGRLTRIQSSMTKIPFHIQSVIIGLILSDGWMQLPSDSKNARLCFKQSTKNSPYVWFVFFILSHYCSSFPYVTTGIRKGKPFSGLAFQTRQLPCITDIYNLFYINKIKIVPSNIYELLTPVGLAHWIMGDGSAMNKGLVLCTDSFSLEETTLLLNVLVIKYELDCTLWKQGSGWRIYITRRSMPNLRSIVTKHMHPSMLYKL
;
A
#
# COMPACT_ATOMS: atom_id res chain seq x y z
N MET A 1 32.58 13.22 12.07
CA MET A 1 31.70 13.22 10.89
C MET A 1 31.44 11.76 10.52
N ILE A 2 30.30 11.20 10.96
CA ILE A 2 30.07 9.75 10.86
C ILE A 2 29.35 9.47 9.54
N HIS A 3 30.09 8.90 8.59
CA HIS A 3 29.53 8.36 7.35
C HIS A 3 28.91 6.99 7.63
N TYR A 4 27.59 6.88 7.54
CA TYR A 4 26.90 5.58 7.56
C TYR A 4 26.63 5.15 6.11
N CYS A 5 27.28 4.06 5.71
CA CYS A 5 27.07 3.44 4.40
C CYS A 5 25.88 2.47 4.47
N PHE A 6 24.86 2.71 3.64
CA PHE A 6 23.75 1.77 3.48
C PHE A 6 24.22 0.62 2.57
N ILE A 7 24.33 -0.59 3.13
CA ILE A 7 24.49 -1.82 2.33
C ILE A 7 23.12 -2.12 1.71
N ILE A 8 23.00 -1.95 0.39
CA ILE A 8 21.80 -2.30 -0.37
C ILE A 8 22.04 -3.64 -1.07
N PRO A 9 21.42 -4.75 -0.63
CA PRO A 9 21.28 -5.92 -1.48
C PRO A 9 20.10 -5.67 -2.42
N ALA A 10 20.39 -5.35 -3.68
CA ALA A 10 19.41 -5.46 -4.76
C ALA A 10 19.21 -6.96 -5.06
N LEU A 11 18.10 -7.53 -4.60
CA LEU A 11 17.71 -8.87 -5.02
C LEU A 11 17.00 -8.75 -6.37
N ALA A 12 17.70 -9.06 -7.46
CA ALA A 12 17.07 -9.25 -8.76
C ALA A 12 16.25 -10.55 -8.72
N ILE A 13 14.93 -10.45 -8.58
CA ILE A 13 14.03 -11.60 -8.74
C ILE A 13 13.89 -11.84 -10.24
N LYS A 14 14.71 -12.75 -10.79
CA LYS A 14 14.50 -13.30 -12.12
C LYS A 14 13.34 -14.31 -12.01
N LEU A 15 12.13 -13.88 -12.40
CA LEU A 15 10.99 -14.78 -12.55
C LEU A 15 11.22 -15.61 -13.82
N GLU A 16 11.99 -16.69 -13.72
CA GLU A 16 11.96 -17.74 -14.75
C GLU A 16 10.65 -18.52 -14.58
N TYR A 17 9.66 -18.18 -15.41
CA TYR A 17 8.50 -19.05 -15.61
C TYR A 17 9.00 -20.31 -16.31
N PRO A 18 8.91 -21.51 -15.71
CA PRO A 18 9.15 -22.72 -16.47
C PRO A 18 8.05 -22.82 -17.54
N ASN A 19 8.46 -22.71 -18.80
CA ASN A 19 7.64 -22.95 -19.97
C ASN A 19 7.18 -24.42 -19.98
N LYS A 20 6.12 -24.74 -19.23
CA LYS A 20 5.18 -25.87 -19.39
C LYS A 20 4.41 -26.07 -18.08
N LEU A 21 3.31 -25.33 -17.87
CA LEU A 21 2.20 -25.84 -17.07
C LEU A 21 0.89 -25.37 -17.72
N TYR A 22 0.25 -26.32 -18.39
CA TYR A 22 -1.08 -26.19 -18.97
C TYR A 22 -2.12 -25.83 -17.90
N LYS A 23 -3.20 -25.18 -18.38
CA LYS A 23 -4.47 -24.91 -17.70
C LYS A 23 -4.80 -25.90 -16.57
N ASN A 24 -4.94 -25.37 -15.36
CA ASN A 24 -5.91 -25.69 -14.30
C ASN A 24 -5.25 -25.72 -12.91
N SER A 25 -5.79 -24.89 -12.01
CA SER A 25 -5.45 -24.76 -10.58
C SER A 25 -4.00 -24.37 -10.26
N ILE A 26 -3.76 -23.08 -10.01
CA ILE A 26 -2.54 -22.63 -9.33
C ILE A 26 -2.61 -23.17 -7.89
N ASN A 27 -1.81 -24.20 -7.60
CA ASN A 27 -1.69 -24.76 -6.26
C ASN A 27 -0.86 -23.81 -5.38
N PHE A 28 -1.52 -23.01 -4.53
CA PHE A 28 -0.87 -22.04 -3.65
C PHE A 28 0.15 -22.65 -2.68
N LYS A 29 0.13 -23.97 -2.43
CA LYS A 29 1.19 -24.66 -1.65
C LYS A 29 2.52 -24.81 -2.41
N GLN A 30 2.53 -24.63 -3.74
CA GLN A 30 3.78 -24.66 -4.52
C GLN A 30 4.48 -23.30 -4.55
N LEU A 31 3.75 -22.18 -4.45
CA LEU A 31 4.37 -20.84 -4.35
C LEU A 31 5.15 -20.64 -3.05
N SER A 32 4.77 -21.32 -1.96
CA SER A 32 5.54 -21.33 -0.71
C SER A 32 6.87 -22.10 -0.80
N ARG A 33 7.12 -22.80 -1.92
CA ARG A 33 8.39 -23.50 -2.21
C ARG A 33 9.26 -22.77 -3.23
N VAL A 34 8.92 -21.54 -3.62
CA VAL A 34 9.90 -20.68 -4.28
C VAL A 34 11.01 -20.43 -3.26
N TYR A 35 12.13 -21.13 -3.43
CA TYR A 35 13.39 -20.89 -2.75
C TYR A 35 13.85 -19.49 -3.12
N ILE A 36 13.24 -18.48 -2.50
CA ILE A 36 13.91 -17.19 -2.35
C ILE A 36 15.02 -17.51 -1.37
N SER A 37 16.22 -17.71 -1.89
CA SER A 37 17.45 -17.69 -1.12
C SER A 37 17.50 -16.34 -0.42
N THR A 38 16.85 -16.29 0.75
CA THR A 38 16.98 -15.22 1.69
C THR A 38 18.35 -15.47 2.27
N THR A 39 19.38 -14.90 1.64
CA THR A 39 20.60 -14.58 2.37
C THR A 39 20.16 -13.69 3.52
N ALA A 40 19.89 -14.32 4.66
CA ALA A 40 19.67 -13.64 5.92
C ALA A 40 20.99 -12.93 6.21
N PHE A 41 21.10 -11.68 5.77
CA PHE A 41 22.20 -10.84 6.16
C PHE A 41 22.02 -10.59 7.66
N LYS A 42 22.69 -11.40 8.47
CA LYS A 42 23.09 -11.03 9.83
C LYS A 42 23.91 -9.75 9.68
N LEU A 43 23.25 -8.60 9.79
CA LEU A 43 23.92 -7.34 10.06
C LEU A 43 24.47 -7.45 11.49
N SER A 44 25.62 -8.12 11.61
CA SER A 44 26.46 -8.03 12.79
C SER A 44 27.12 -6.64 12.74
N PRO A 45 27.06 -5.84 13.82
CA PRO A 45 27.72 -4.53 13.86
C PRO A 45 29.25 -4.60 13.70
N ASN A 46 29.84 -5.81 13.65
CA ASN A 46 31.28 -6.04 13.61
C ASN A 46 31.82 -6.51 12.24
N SER A 47 31.11 -6.36 11.12
CA SER A 47 31.73 -6.67 9.82
C SER A 47 32.75 -5.60 9.42
N LYS A 48 34.03 -5.82 9.74
CA LYS A 48 35.20 -5.09 9.22
C LYS A 48 35.42 -5.34 7.71
N LYS A 49 34.38 -5.24 6.88
CA LYS A 49 34.54 -5.24 5.42
C LYS A 49 34.73 -3.79 4.98
N SER A 50 35.85 -3.51 4.34
CA SER A 50 36.10 -2.25 3.64
C SER A 50 34.94 -2.01 2.68
N VAL A 51 34.23 -0.91 2.88
CA VAL A 51 33.20 -0.45 1.97
C VAL A 51 33.93 0.02 0.71
N ASN A 52 33.80 -0.71 -0.40
CA ASN A 52 34.15 -0.18 -1.70
C ASN A 52 33.16 0.95 -2.00
N VAL A 53 33.59 2.19 -1.75
CA VAL A 53 32.81 3.38 -2.07
C VAL A 53 32.78 3.49 -3.60
N SER A 54 31.67 3.06 -4.20
CA SER A 54 31.38 3.32 -5.60
C SER A 54 31.25 4.83 -5.80
N SER A 55 32.04 5.42 -6.69
CA SER A 55 32.01 6.84 -7.05
C SER A 55 30.84 7.18 -7.99
N SER A 56 29.66 6.62 -7.75
CA SER A 56 28.47 6.95 -8.55
C SER A 56 27.99 8.36 -8.17
N VAL A 57 27.83 9.20 -9.19
CA VAL A 57 27.26 10.56 -9.14
C VAL A 57 25.77 10.56 -9.52
N ASP A 58 25.15 9.39 -9.59
CA ASP A 58 23.75 9.28 -10.00
C ASP A 58 22.82 9.85 -8.92
N ILE A 59 21.92 10.74 -9.34
CA ILE A 59 20.88 11.28 -8.47
C ILE A 59 19.81 10.20 -8.30
N VAL A 60 19.80 9.55 -7.13
CA VAL A 60 18.82 8.52 -6.79
C VAL A 60 17.76 9.09 -5.84
N LEU A 61 16.48 8.95 -6.22
CA LEU A 61 15.38 9.33 -5.34
C LEU A 61 15.46 8.52 -4.03
N TRP A 62 15.46 9.21 -2.90
CA TRP A 62 15.51 8.55 -1.60
C TRP A 62 14.36 7.53 -1.45
N GLY A 63 14.74 6.30 -1.09
CA GLY A 63 13.81 5.20 -0.87
C GLY A 63 13.40 4.41 -2.10
N SER A 64 13.93 4.72 -3.28
CA SER A 64 13.70 3.94 -4.51
C SER A 64 14.41 2.56 -4.49
N ASN A 65 15.36 2.37 -3.59
CA ASN A 65 16.21 1.19 -3.45
C ASN A 65 16.01 0.45 -2.11
N LEU A 66 14.81 0.56 -1.52
CA LEU A 66 14.49 -0.15 -0.28
C LEU A 66 14.33 -1.66 -0.55
N GLY A 67 15.25 -2.45 0.00
CA GLY A 67 15.23 -3.90 -0.13
C GLY A 67 14.26 -4.62 0.81
N LEU A 68 14.03 -5.90 0.55
CA LEU A 68 13.24 -6.81 1.38
C LEU A 68 13.86 -6.96 2.78
N THR A 69 13.09 -6.68 3.83
CA THR A 69 13.51 -6.93 5.23
C THR A 69 12.77 -8.10 5.86
N LEU A 70 12.47 -9.12 5.05
CA LEU A 70 11.69 -10.27 5.48
C LEU A 70 12.51 -11.13 6.45
N GLY A 71 11.83 -11.69 7.45
CA GLY A 71 12.48 -12.41 8.54
C GLY A 71 13.20 -11.50 9.53
N GLY A 72 13.56 -12.06 10.68
CA GLY A 72 14.30 -11.35 11.73
C GLY A 72 13.51 -10.22 12.43
N ARG A 73 14.01 -9.80 13.60
CA ARG A 73 13.48 -8.69 14.37
C ARG A 73 14.37 -7.47 14.17
N LEU A 74 13.79 -6.32 13.87
CA LEU A 74 14.52 -5.05 13.88
C LEU A 74 14.87 -4.68 15.32
N THR A 75 16.09 -4.19 15.52
CA THR A 75 16.49 -3.56 16.79
C THR A 75 15.70 -2.27 17.01
N ARG A 76 15.68 -1.77 18.26
CA ARG A 76 15.01 -0.51 18.58
C ARG A 76 15.59 0.66 17.78
N ILE A 77 16.91 0.70 17.62
CA ILE A 77 17.62 1.75 16.86
C ILE A 77 17.22 1.69 15.37
N GLN A 78 17.28 0.50 14.76
CA GLN A 78 16.85 0.32 13.37
C GLN A 78 15.40 0.77 13.17
N SER A 79 14.49 0.33 14.05
CA SER A 79 13.07 0.71 14.01
C SER A 79 12.87 2.23 14.11
N SER A 80 13.60 2.93 14.99
CA SER A 80 13.53 4.39 15.10
C SER A 80 14.12 5.14 13.90
N MET A 81 15.11 4.55 13.22
CA MET A 81 15.76 5.13 12.05
C MET A 81 15.00 4.85 10.75
N THR A 82 14.11 3.85 10.73
CA THR A 82 13.26 3.58 9.58
C THR A 82 12.30 4.75 9.35
N LYS A 83 12.36 5.35 8.16
CA LYS A 83 11.50 6.45 7.73
C LYS A 83 10.76 6.05 6.45
N ILE A 84 9.66 6.74 6.17
CA ILE A 84 8.82 6.47 5.00
C ILE A 84 9.09 7.56 3.95
N PRO A 85 9.60 7.19 2.77
CA PRO A 85 9.71 8.11 1.63
C PRO A 85 8.34 8.61 1.18
N PHE A 86 8.30 9.85 0.66
CA PHE A 86 7.07 10.52 0.24
C PHE A 86 6.21 9.69 -0.75
N HIS A 87 6.84 9.01 -1.71
CA HIS A 87 6.12 8.17 -2.67
C HIS A 87 5.46 6.95 -2.01
N ILE A 88 6.09 6.33 -1.00
CA ILE A 88 5.52 5.22 -0.24
C ILE A 88 4.41 5.73 0.69
N GLN A 89 4.61 6.89 1.32
CA GLN A 89 3.59 7.52 2.14
C GLN A 89 2.31 7.77 1.34
N SER A 90 2.44 8.23 0.08
CA SER A 90 1.32 8.39 -0.84
C SER A 90 0.54 7.09 -1.07
N VAL A 91 1.25 5.97 -1.27
CA VAL A 91 0.62 4.64 -1.38
C VAL A 91 -0.13 4.30 -0.11
N ILE A 92 0.50 4.45 1.06
CA ILE A 92 -0.11 4.17 2.36
C ILE A 92 -1.39 4.98 2.57
N ILE A 93 -1.38 6.28 2.25
CA ILE A 93 -2.56 7.15 2.35
C ILE A 93 -3.70 6.62 1.47
N GLY A 94 -3.43 6.28 0.21
CA GLY A 94 -4.45 5.70 -0.68
C GLY A 94 -5.00 4.36 -0.20
N LEU A 95 -4.18 3.54 0.46
CA LEU A 95 -4.63 2.30 1.10
C LEU A 95 -5.53 2.58 2.31
N ILE A 96 -5.17 3.54 3.17
CA ILE A 96 -5.96 3.89 4.36
C ILE A 96 -7.34 4.45 3.97
N LEU A 97 -7.41 5.26 2.91
CA LEU A 97 -8.66 5.76 2.35
C LEU A 97 -9.51 4.67 1.68
N SER A 98 -8.94 3.48 1.46
CA SER A 98 -9.62 2.34 0.86
C SER A 98 -9.68 1.11 1.80
N ASP A 99 -9.37 -0.07 1.27
CA ASP A 99 -9.44 -1.37 1.95
C ASP A 99 -8.35 -1.60 3.03
N GLY A 100 -7.39 -0.67 3.16
CA GLY A 100 -6.37 -0.72 4.19
C GLY A 100 -6.90 -0.30 5.55
N TRP A 101 -6.35 -0.90 6.61
CA TRP A 101 -6.63 -0.46 7.97
C TRP A 101 -5.35 -0.48 8.79
N MET A 102 -5.31 0.33 9.85
CA MET A 102 -4.20 0.35 10.77
C MET A 102 -4.63 -0.21 12.12
N GLN A 103 -3.67 -0.79 12.83
CA GLN A 103 -3.87 -1.32 14.17
C GLN A 103 -2.80 -0.76 15.09
N LEU A 104 -3.22 -0.29 16.26
CA LEU A 104 -2.36 -0.02 17.40
C LEU A 104 -2.73 -1.00 18.52
N PRO A 105 -2.05 -2.15 18.60
CA PRO A 105 -2.30 -3.14 19.66
C PRO A 105 -2.05 -2.55 21.04
N SER A 106 -2.82 -2.98 22.04
CA SER A 106 -2.76 -2.45 23.42
C SER A 106 -1.41 -2.67 24.10
N ASP A 107 -0.68 -3.69 23.68
CA ASP A 107 0.65 -4.07 24.15
C ASP A 107 1.80 -3.40 23.36
N SER A 108 1.47 -2.56 22.37
CA SER A 108 2.46 -1.92 21.51
C SER A 108 2.32 -0.40 21.54
N LYS A 109 3.48 0.27 21.51
CA LYS A 109 3.57 1.72 21.32
C LYS A 109 3.43 2.14 19.87
N ASN A 110 3.56 1.18 18.94
CA ASN A 110 3.64 1.49 17.52
C ASN A 110 2.51 0.84 16.72
N ALA A 111 1.99 1.61 15.78
CA ALA A 111 0.98 1.13 14.86
C ALA A 111 1.59 0.27 13.75
N ARG A 112 0.74 -0.56 13.12
CA ARG A 112 1.03 -1.28 11.88
C ARG A 112 -0.06 -1.01 10.86
N LEU A 113 0.30 -1.06 9.58
CA LEU A 113 -0.64 -1.07 8.47
C LEU A 113 -0.95 -2.52 8.10
N CYS A 114 -2.22 -2.79 7.83
CA CYS A 114 -2.72 -4.06 7.34
C CYS A 114 -3.48 -3.84 6.04
N PHE A 115 -3.34 -4.78 5.10
CA PHE A 115 -4.03 -4.73 3.82
C PHE A 115 -4.49 -6.11 3.41
N LYS A 116 -5.70 -6.20 2.86
CA LYS A 116 -6.32 -7.46 2.44
C LYS A 116 -7.18 -7.23 1.21
N GLN A 117 -7.17 -8.19 0.30
CA GLN A 117 -8.12 -8.26 -0.80
C GLN A 117 -8.65 -9.68 -0.99
N SER A 118 -9.71 -9.80 -1.78
CA SER A 118 -10.16 -11.10 -2.30
C SER A 118 -9.08 -11.77 -3.17
N THR A 119 -9.15 -13.10 -3.29
CA THR A 119 -8.22 -13.87 -4.12
C THR A 119 -8.18 -13.40 -5.58
N LYS A 120 -9.31 -12.91 -6.12
CA LYS A 120 -9.39 -12.33 -7.48
C LYS A 120 -8.46 -11.13 -7.67
N ASN A 121 -8.31 -10.33 -6.62
CA ASN A 121 -7.48 -9.11 -6.61
C ASN A 121 -6.10 -9.37 -5.97
N SER A 122 -5.67 -10.63 -5.80
CA SER A 122 -4.35 -10.96 -5.26
C SER A 122 -3.16 -10.36 -6.03
N PRO A 123 -3.19 -10.13 -7.36
CA PRO A 123 -2.11 -9.42 -8.03
C PRO A 123 -1.89 -8.00 -7.48
N TYR A 124 -2.96 -7.30 -7.10
CA TYR A 124 -2.86 -5.99 -6.46
C TYR A 124 -2.24 -6.07 -5.06
N VAL A 125 -2.56 -7.12 -4.28
CA VAL A 125 -1.92 -7.34 -2.97
C VAL A 125 -0.42 -7.55 -3.10
N TRP A 126 0.01 -8.36 -4.07
CA TRP A 126 1.44 -8.56 -4.34
C TRP A 126 2.13 -7.27 -4.78
N PHE A 127 1.51 -6.51 -5.68
CA PHE A 127 2.02 -5.20 -6.10
C PHE A 127 2.26 -4.27 -4.91
N VAL A 128 1.26 -4.12 -4.04
CA VAL A 128 1.37 -3.29 -2.83
C VAL A 128 2.40 -3.86 -1.85
N PHE A 129 2.43 -5.18 -1.68
CA PHE A 129 3.41 -5.83 -0.81
C PHE A 129 4.84 -5.53 -1.25
N PHE A 130 5.15 -5.60 -2.54
CA PHE A 130 6.52 -5.33 -3.00
C PHE A 130 6.94 -3.88 -2.71
N ILE A 131 6.03 -2.92 -2.89
CA ILE A 131 6.26 -1.51 -2.51
C ILE A 131 6.53 -1.37 -1.00
N LEU A 132 5.79 -2.10 -0.17
CA LEU A 132 5.86 -2.00 1.30
C LEU A 132 6.74 -3.05 1.97
N SER A 133 7.44 -3.86 1.19
CA SER A 133 8.12 -5.06 1.68
C SER A 133 9.27 -4.77 2.64
N HIS A 134 9.88 -3.59 2.52
CA HIS A 134 10.87 -3.05 3.46
C HIS A 134 10.31 -2.81 4.87
N TYR A 135 8.99 -2.70 5.01
CA TYR A 135 8.32 -2.52 6.29
C TYR A 135 7.69 -3.82 6.78
N CYS A 136 7.80 -4.91 6.03
CA CYS A 136 7.17 -6.20 6.36
C CYS A 136 8.17 -7.14 7.04
N SER A 137 7.64 -8.06 7.85
CA SER A 137 8.42 -9.14 8.48
C SER A 137 8.18 -10.50 7.84
N SER A 138 7.08 -10.64 7.09
CA SER A 138 6.65 -11.87 6.46
C SER A 138 6.05 -11.59 5.08
N PHE A 139 6.00 -12.61 4.24
CA PHE A 139 5.25 -12.58 2.99
C PHE A 139 3.73 -12.45 3.24
N PRO A 140 2.95 -12.07 2.21
CA PRO A 140 1.49 -12.15 2.26
C PRO A 140 1.03 -13.57 2.60
N TYR A 141 -0.07 -13.66 3.36
CA TYR A 141 -0.64 -14.91 3.82
C TYR A 141 -2.11 -15.03 3.41
N VAL A 142 -2.56 -16.27 3.21
CA VAL A 142 -3.95 -16.56 2.85
C VAL A 142 -4.84 -16.43 4.08
N THR A 143 -5.95 -15.73 3.93
CA THR A 143 -7.01 -15.64 4.92
C THR A 143 -8.24 -16.35 4.40
N THR A 144 -8.86 -17.19 5.21
CA THR A 144 -10.15 -17.83 4.91
C THR A 144 -11.21 -17.37 5.91
N GLY A 145 -12.47 -17.39 5.50
CA GLY A 145 -13.59 -17.04 6.35
C GLY A 145 -14.92 -17.28 5.66
N ILE A 146 -16.01 -16.85 6.29
CA ILE A 146 -17.36 -16.92 5.74
C ILE A 146 -17.87 -15.49 5.56
N ARG A 147 -18.35 -15.15 4.36
CA ARG A 147 -18.96 -13.85 4.06
C ARG A 147 -20.34 -14.09 3.44
N LYS A 148 -21.38 -13.56 4.08
CA LYS A 148 -22.79 -13.76 3.68
C LYS A 148 -23.14 -15.25 3.47
N GLY A 149 -22.71 -16.11 4.39
CA GLY A 149 -22.95 -17.56 4.35
C GLY A 149 -22.12 -18.35 3.34
N LYS A 150 -21.22 -17.72 2.58
CA LYS A 150 -20.36 -18.39 1.59
C LYS A 150 -18.89 -18.39 2.02
N PRO A 151 -18.13 -19.46 1.73
CA PRO A 151 -16.69 -19.47 1.98
C PRO A 151 -16.02 -18.39 1.14
N PHE A 152 -15.13 -17.64 1.78
CA PHE A 152 -14.37 -16.56 1.18
C PHE A 152 -12.90 -16.78 1.49
N SER A 153 -12.06 -16.63 0.47
CA SER A 153 -10.61 -16.57 0.62
C SER A 153 -10.09 -15.21 0.14
N GLY A 154 -9.04 -14.75 0.81
CA GLY A 154 -8.34 -13.53 0.49
C GLY A 154 -6.85 -13.67 0.73
N LEU A 155 -6.11 -12.68 0.25
CA LEU A 155 -4.68 -12.53 0.51
C LEU A 155 -4.48 -11.26 1.32
N ALA A 156 -3.70 -11.36 2.39
CA ALA A 156 -3.42 -10.24 3.29
C ALA A 156 -1.93 -10.13 3.59
N PHE A 157 -1.48 -8.93 3.94
CA PHE A 157 -0.19 -8.73 4.60
C PHE A 157 -0.31 -7.62 5.64
N GLN A 158 0.71 -7.52 6.49
CA GLN A 158 0.82 -6.46 7.48
C GLN A 158 2.27 -5.99 7.59
N THR A 159 2.46 -4.71 7.87
CA THR A 159 3.76 -4.16 8.20
C THR A 159 4.17 -4.56 9.63
N ARG A 160 5.44 -4.36 9.94
CA ARG A 160 5.95 -4.28 11.30
C ARG A 160 5.28 -3.11 12.03
N GLN A 161 5.27 -3.18 13.35
CA GLN A 161 4.90 -2.07 14.21
C GLN A 161 6.09 -1.09 14.29
N LEU A 162 5.99 0.05 13.61
CA LEU A 162 7.10 0.99 13.44
C LEU A 162 6.69 2.41 13.84
N PRO A 163 7.59 3.21 14.45
CA PRO A 163 7.32 4.60 14.80
C PRO A 163 6.83 5.43 13.61
N CYS A 164 7.46 5.29 12.44
CA CYS A 164 7.06 6.01 11.22
C CYS A 164 5.64 5.64 10.73
N ILE A 165 5.16 4.43 11.03
CA ILE A 165 3.78 4.02 10.74
C ILE A 165 2.83 4.63 11.79
N THR A 166 3.28 4.77 13.04
CA THR A 166 2.53 5.50 14.09
C THR A 166 2.30 6.96 13.73
N ASP A 167 3.30 7.62 13.12
CA ASP A 167 3.16 9.01 12.67
C ASP A 167 1.98 9.16 11.69
N ILE A 168 1.82 8.22 10.75
CA ILE A 168 0.67 8.17 9.83
C ILE A 168 -0.62 7.79 10.56
N TYR A 169 -0.56 6.82 11.49
CA TYR A 169 -1.72 6.40 12.27
C TYR A 169 -2.38 7.57 12.99
N ASN A 170 -1.58 8.42 13.64
CA ASN A 170 -2.07 9.56 14.41
C ASN A 170 -2.78 10.61 13.54
N LEU A 171 -2.53 10.65 12.23
CA LEU A 171 -3.26 11.52 11.30
C LEU A 171 -4.65 10.97 10.96
N PHE A 172 -4.77 9.64 10.81
CA PHE A 172 -5.99 9.01 10.28
C PHE A 172 -6.82 8.29 11.35
N TYR A 173 -6.39 8.28 12.62
CA TYR A 173 -7.10 7.59 13.69
C TYR A 173 -7.17 8.44 14.96
N ILE A 174 -8.39 8.81 15.36
CA ILE A 174 -8.69 9.46 16.64
C ILE A 174 -9.51 8.48 17.48
N ASN A 175 -9.09 8.22 18.72
CA ASN A 175 -9.77 7.26 19.60
C ASN A 175 -9.98 5.88 18.95
N LYS A 176 -9.02 5.43 18.12
CA LYS A 176 -9.06 4.19 17.33
C LYS A 176 -10.14 4.14 16.24
N ILE A 177 -10.82 5.24 15.98
CA ILE A 177 -11.79 5.40 14.88
C ILE A 177 -11.04 6.02 13.70
N LYS A 178 -11.21 5.43 12.51
CA LYS A 178 -10.61 5.96 11.27
C LYS A 178 -11.33 7.26 10.91
N ILE A 179 -10.55 8.30 10.59
CA ILE A 179 -11.05 9.62 10.18
C ILE A 179 -10.35 10.09 8.90
N VAL A 180 -10.90 11.13 8.25
CA VAL A 180 -10.20 11.90 7.22
C VAL A 180 -9.57 13.16 7.84
N PRO A 181 -8.24 13.34 7.79
CA PRO A 181 -7.59 14.50 8.40
C PRO A 181 -7.88 15.80 7.65
N SER A 182 -7.87 16.93 8.35
CA SER A 182 -8.13 18.26 7.76
C SER A 182 -7.11 18.65 6.69
N ASN A 183 -5.87 18.17 6.77
CA ASN A 183 -4.81 18.41 5.77
C ASN A 183 -4.82 17.40 4.61
N ILE A 184 -5.93 16.68 4.38
CA ILE A 184 -6.02 15.69 3.30
C ILE A 184 -5.79 16.28 1.90
N TYR A 185 -6.03 17.58 1.71
CA TYR A 185 -5.68 18.30 0.48
C TYR A 185 -4.19 18.16 0.12
N GLU A 186 -3.31 18.24 1.10
CA GLU A 186 -1.85 18.12 0.91
C GLU A 186 -1.46 16.65 0.73
N LEU A 187 -2.07 15.76 1.51
CA LEU A 187 -1.73 14.34 1.61
C LEU A 187 -2.18 13.52 0.40
N LEU A 188 -3.34 13.81 -0.18
CA LEU A 188 -3.88 13.03 -1.30
C LEU A 188 -3.15 13.41 -2.60
N THR A 189 -2.16 12.61 -2.99
CA THR A 189 -1.41 12.75 -4.26
C THR A 189 -2.02 11.89 -5.38
N PRO A 190 -1.61 12.05 -6.66
CA PRO A 190 -2.07 11.17 -7.75
C PRO A 190 -1.85 9.67 -7.47
N VAL A 191 -0.75 9.33 -6.79
CA VAL A 191 -0.46 7.95 -6.36
C VAL A 191 -1.47 7.49 -5.31
N GLY A 192 -1.74 8.33 -4.31
CA GLY A 192 -2.75 8.03 -3.28
C GLY A 192 -4.16 7.88 -3.88
N LEU A 193 -4.54 8.76 -4.80
CA LEU A 193 -5.82 8.68 -5.52
C LEU A 193 -5.93 7.39 -6.33
N ALA A 194 -4.87 6.98 -7.02
CA ALA A 194 -4.84 5.71 -7.75
C ALA A 194 -5.07 4.51 -6.83
N HIS A 195 -4.40 4.46 -5.68
CA HIS A 195 -4.57 3.39 -4.69
C HIS A 195 -5.97 3.40 -4.04
N TRP A 196 -6.54 4.58 -3.80
CA TRP A 196 -7.90 4.73 -3.31
C TRP A 196 -8.90 4.15 -4.32
N ILE A 197 -8.78 4.50 -5.60
CA ILE A 197 -9.62 3.96 -6.69
C ILE A 197 -9.44 2.45 -6.82
N MET A 198 -8.20 1.94 -6.77
CA MET A 198 -7.95 0.50 -6.87
C MET A 198 -8.66 -0.28 -5.75
N GLY A 199 -8.69 0.24 -4.52
CA GLY A 199 -9.44 -0.39 -3.43
C GLY A 199 -10.95 -0.20 -3.56
N ASP A 200 -11.42 1.05 -3.50
CA ASP A 200 -12.85 1.40 -3.30
C ASP A 200 -13.55 2.08 -4.48
N GLY A 201 -12.88 2.19 -5.62
CA GLY A 201 -13.50 2.65 -6.87
C GLY A 201 -14.40 1.60 -7.54
N SER A 202 -15.49 2.04 -8.15
CA SER A 202 -16.38 1.22 -8.98
C SER A 202 -16.87 2.00 -10.19
N ALA A 203 -16.67 1.46 -11.40
CA ALA A 203 -17.23 2.05 -12.61
C ALA A 203 -18.76 2.09 -12.55
N MET A 204 -19.37 3.22 -12.89
CA MET A 204 -20.82 3.37 -12.92
C MET A 204 -21.24 4.45 -13.91
N ASN A 205 -22.25 4.20 -14.76
CA ASN A 205 -22.82 5.19 -15.69
C ASN A 205 -21.77 5.94 -16.55
N LYS A 206 -20.70 5.25 -16.95
CA LYS A 206 -19.53 5.81 -17.67
C LYS A 206 -18.71 6.83 -16.85
N GLY A 207 -19.00 6.99 -15.56
CA GLY A 207 -18.20 7.65 -14.55
C GLY A 207 -17.62 6.65 -13.54
N LEU A 208 -17.20 7.15 -12.39
CA LEU A 208 -16.61 6.36 -11.31
C LEU A 208 -17.26 6.73 -9.98
N VAL A 209 -17.58 5.74 -9.16
CA VAL A 209 -18.01 5.92 -7.77
C VAL A 209 -16.86 5.55 -6.84
N LEU A 210 -16.61 6.37 -5.84
CA LEU A 210 -15.76 6.05 -4.70
C LEU A 210 -16.66 5.70 -3.50
N CYS A 211 -16.51 4.48 -2.99
CA CYS A 211 -17.22 4.05 -1.80
C CYS A 211 -16.60 4.71 -0.55
N THR A 212 -17.31 5.65 0.06
CA THR A 212 -16.90 6.36 1.29
C THR A 212 -17.84 6.07 2.45
N ASP A 213 -18.54 4.93 2.40
CA ASP A 213 -19.59 4.58 3.37
C ASP A 213 -19.06 4.43 4.82
N SER A 214 -17.74 4.34 5.01
CA SER A 214 -17.10 4.29 6.33
C SER A 214 -16.81 5.65 6.95
N PHE A 215 -17.01 6.74 6.21
CA PHE A 215 -16.71 8.11 6.63
C PHE A 215 -17.99 8.90 6.89
N SER A 216 -17.88 9.96 7.70
CA SER A 216 -18.98 10.89 7.92
C SER A 216 -19.29 11.69 6.64
N LEU A 217 -20.44 12.37 6.61
CA LEU A 217 -20.77 13.29 5.52
C LEU A 217 -19.74 14.43 5.40
N GLU A 218 -19.27 14.95 6.54
CA GLU A 218 -18.28 16.04 6.58
C GLU A 218 -16.94 15.58 5.98
N GLU A 219 -16.48 14.39 6.38
CA GLU A 219 -15.26 13.76 5.86
C GLU A 219 -15.38 13.43 4.36
N THR A 220 -16.53 12.92 3.94
CA THR A 220 -16.82 12.65 2.52
C THR A 220 -16.84 13.94 1.71
N THR A 221 -17.40 15.02 2.27
CA THR A 221 -17.42 16.35 1.64
C THR A 221 -16.02 16.93 1.53
N LEU A 222 -15.18 16.75 2.56
CA LEU A 222 -13.78 17.16 2.52
C LEU A 222 -13.02 16.44 1.39
N LEU A 223 -13.19 15.12 1.26
CA LEU A 223 -12.61 14.34 0.16
C LEU A 223 -13.11 14.81 -1.21
N LEU A 224 -14.42 15.06 -1.35
CA LEU A 224 -15.00 15.59 -2.58
C LEU A 224 -14.39 16.94 -2.96
N ASN A 225 -14.24 17.85 -2.00
CA ASN A 225 -13.64 19.16 -2.23
C ASN A 225 -12.20 19.06 -2.73
N VAL A 226 -11.41 18.10 -2.22
CA VAL A 226 -10.07 17.85 -2.77
C VAL A 226 -10.14 17.40 -4.23
N LEU A 227 -11.06 16.50 -4.59
CA LEU A 227 -11.22 16.04 -5.98
C LEU A 227 -11.62 17.18 -6.92
N VAL A 228 -12.52 18.05 -6.49
CA VAL A 228 -12.98 19.21 -7.26
C VAL A 228 -11.87 20.25 -7.40
N ILE A 229 -11.24 20.67 -6.30
CA ILE A 229 -10.32 21.81 -6.28
C ILE A 229 -8.93 21.42 -6.77
N LYS A 230 -8.39 20.28 -6.32
CA LYS A 230 -6.99 19.89 -6.62
C LYS A 230 -6.86 19.20 -7.97
N TYR A 231 -7.86 18.42 -8.34
CA TYR A 231 -7.80 17.57 -9.53
C TYR A 231 -8.76 18.01 -10.64
N GLU A 232 -9.53 19.08 -10.41
CA GLU A 232 -10.47 19.63 -11.39
C GLU A 232 -11.45 18.55 -11.91
N LEU A 233 -11.92 17.71 -10.99
CA LEU A 233 -12.86 16.64 -11.28
C LEU A 233 -14.27 17.07 -10.88
N ASP A 234 -15.18 17.04 -11.84
CA ASP A 234 -16.60 17.21 -11.61
C ASP A 234 -17.13 16.00 -10.83
N CYS A 235 -17.50 16.26 -9.58
CA CYS A 235 -17.88 15.25 -8.60
C CYS A 235 -19.19 15.65 -7.92
N THR A 236 -20.06 14.67 -7.65
CA THR A 236 -21.28 14.87 -6.87
C THR A 236 -21.35 13.93 -5.69
N LEU A 237 -21.97 14.38 -4.60
CA LEU A 237 -22.36 13.50 -3.51
C LEU A 237 -23.52 12.62 -3.97
N TRP A 238 -23.38 11.33 -3.76
CA TRP A 238 -24.40 10.35 -4.07
C TRP A 238 -24.77 9.57 -2.81
N LYS A 239 -26.04 9.69 -2.41
CA LYS A 239 -26.58 8.98 -1.24
C LYS A 239 -26.90 7.54 -1.61
N GLN A 240 -26.33 6.59 -0.86
CA GLN A 240 -26.57 5.15 -1.02
C GLN A 240 -26.97 4.55 0.34
N GLY A 241 -28.27 4.30 0.52
CA GLY A 241 -28.80 3.86 1.81
C GLY A 241 -28.54 4.91 2.90
N SER A 242 -27.88 4.52 3.99
CA SER A 242 -27.48 5.41 5.08
C SER A 242 -26.14 6.12 4.83
N GLY A 243 -25.37 5.71 3.82
CA GLY A 243 -24.03 6.22 3.53
C GLY A 243 -24.01 7.26 2.41
N TRP A 244 -22.86 7.92 2.28
CA TRP A 244 -22.55 8.85 1.20
C TRP A 244 -21.37 8.35 0.41
N ARG A 245 -21.44 8.52 -0.90
CA ARG A 245 -20.40 8.17 -1.88
C ARG A 245 -20.09 9.36 -2.75
N ILE A 246 -18.92 9.35 -3.37
CA ILE A 246 -18.54 10.37 -4.34
C ILE A 246 -18.69 9.79 -5.74
N TYR A 247 -19.48 10.45 -6.59
CA TYR A 247 -19.59 10.11 -8.00
C TYR A 247 -18.78 11.11 -8.83
N ILE A 248 -17.75 10.63 -9.52
CA ILE A 248 -16.98 11.38 -10.50
C ILE A 248 -17.68 11.23 -11.85
N THR A 249 -18.06 12.36 -12.45
CA THR A 249 -18.89 12.33 -13.65
C THR A 249 -18.10 11.83 -14.87
N ARG A 250 -18.84 11.32 -15.86
CA ARG A 250 -18.28 10.89 -17.16
C ARG A 250 -17.37 11.94 -17.79
N ARG A 251 -17.71 13.23 -17.63
CA ARG A 251 -16.96 14.34 -18.24
C ARG A 251 -15.54 14.44 -17.72
N SER A 252 -15.32 14.07 -16.46
CA SER A 252 -14.00 14.10 -15.81
C SER A 252 -13.19 12.82 -15.97
N MET A 253 -13.77 11.74 -16.52
CA MET A 253 -13.04 10.48 -16.69
C MET A 253 -11.78 10.57 -17.56
N PRO A 254 -11.72 11.35 -18.67
CA PRO A 254 -10.47 11.54 -19.40
C PRO A 254 -9.37 12.18 -18.56
N ASN A 255 -9.71 13.22 -17.78
CA ASN A 255 -8.77 13.88 -16.87
C ASN A 255 -8.34 12.93 -15.73
N LEU A 256 -9.30 12.24 -15.11
CA LEU A 256 -9.01 11.26 -14.07
C LEU A 256 -8.02 10.18 -14.56
N ARG A 257 -8.26 9.63 -15.75
CA ARG A 257 -7.37 8.62 -16.37
C ARG A 257 -5.95 9.17 -16.57
N SER A 258 -5.80 10.40 -17.04
CA SER A 258 -4.48 11.03 -17.24
C SER A 258 -3.70 11.13 -15.92
N ILE A 259 -4.39 11.38 -14.81
CA ILE A 259 -3.80 11.54 -13.47
C ILE A 259 -3.37 10.18 -12.90
N VAL A 260 -4.24 9.17 -12.96
CA VAL A 260 -4.07 7.95 -12.13
C VAL A 260 -3.56 6.73 -12.88
N THR A 261 -3.77 6.62 -14.20
CA THR A 261 -3.51 5.37 -14.95
C THR A 261 -2.07 4.88 -14.82
N LYS A 262 -1.08 5.79 -14.84
CA LYS A 262 0.35 5.44 -14.69
C LYS A 262 0.72 4.88 -13.30
N HIS A 263 -0.16 5.05 -12.31
CA HIS A 263 0.03 4.61 -10.93
C HIS A 263 -0.82 3.40 -10.56
N MET A 264 -1.64 2.90 -11.49
CA MET A 264 -2.52 1.76 -11.25
C MET A 264 -1.88 0.45 -11.72
N HIS A 265 -2.12 -0.62 -10.95
CA HIS A 265 -1.76 -1.96 -11.36
C HIS A 265 -2.65 -2.41 -12.54
N PRO A 266 -2.11 -3.08 -13.59
CA PRO A 266 -2.89 -3.50 -14.75
C PRO A 266 -4.15 -4.31 -14.42
N SER A 267 -4.09 -5.16 -13.40
CA SER A 267 -5.24 -5.97 -12.97
C SER A 267 -6.41 -5.15 -12.41
N MET A 268 -6.20 -3.87 -12.11
CA MET A 268 -7.20 -2.97 -11.50
C MET A 268 -7.69 -1.89 -12.47
N LEU A 269 -7.17 -1.84 -13.70
CA LEU A 269 -7.56 -0.85 -14.71
C LEU A 269 -9.03 -0.99 -15.15
N TYR A 270 -9.64 -2.16 -14.97
CA TYR A 270 -11.07 -2.37 -15.25
C TYR A 270 -12.00 -1.48 -14.41
N LYS A 271 -11.48 -0.86 -13.34
CA LYS A 271 -12.24 0.09 -12.51
C LYS A 271 -12.42 1.46 -13.16
N LEU A 272 -11.60 1.82 -14.16
CA LEU A 272 -11.64 3.10 -14.86
C LEU A 272 -12.56 3.09 -16.08
#